data_AF-A0A6A3M3Q4-F1
#
_entry.id   AF-A0A6A3M3Q4-F1
#
_cell.length_a   1.000
_cell.length_b   1.000
_cell.length_c   1.000
_cell.angle_alpha   90.00
_cell.angle_beta   90.00
_cell.angle_gamma   90.00
#
_symmetry.space_group_name_H-M   'P 1'
#
loop_
_entity.id
_entity.type
_entity.pdbx_description
1 polymer ?
#
loop_
_entity_poly.entity_id
_entity_poly.type
_entity_poly.pdbx_seq_one_letter_code
_entity_poly.pdbx_strand_id
1 'polypeptide(L)'
;MKLSQCSVLASLALAALPSTTAVSTMTAVEIFDDDACSGAPLQVVFSASADCSRPIADSNCSLEATDLGLFASGNCTDDPVAFAAEAFGDSPYVLVELYAPDSNCETLEGVAAYRVDSECHPTVDAGTSFQANWDDDAPTFKLFADQACSSTPVFQFELAVDSRECYGGSMRLHVNANSASATGD
;
A
#
# COMPACT_ATOMS: atom_id res chain seq x y z
N MET A 1 -5.54 61.55 40.72
CA MET A 1 -5.98 60.21 40.24
C MET A 1 -6.29 60.30 38.76
N LYS A 2 -5.69 59.40 37.95
CA LYS A 2 -5.95 59.01 36.54
C LYS A 2 -4.60 58.92 35.79
N LEU A 3 -3.91 57.78 35.92
CA LEU A 3 -4.03 56.52 35.14
C LEU A 3 -3.12 56.56 33.91
N SER A 4 -1.87 56.16 34.16
CA SER A 4 -0.95 55.59 33.18
C SER A 4 -1.56 54.30 32.64
N GLN A 5 -1.70 54.18 31.32
CA GLN A 5 -2.22 52.97 30.69
C GLN A 5 -1.21 52.48 29.65
N CYS A 6 -0.49 51.42 30.02
CA CYS A 6 0.37 50.65 29.15
C CYS A 6 -0.45 50.02 28.02
N SER A 7 -0.12 50.36 26.78
CA SER A 7 -0.57 49.63 25.60
C SER A 7 0.14 48.28 25.56
N VAL A 8 -0.53 47.23 26.06
CA VAL A 8 -0.08 45.85 25.89
C VAL A 8 -0.50 45.41 24.49
N LEU A 9 0.49 45.20 23.61
CA LEU A 9 0.30 44.52 22.33
C LEU A 9 -0.11 43.07 22.61
N ALA A 10 -1.39 42.76 22.42
CA ALA A 10 -1.89 41.40 22.47
C ALA A 10 -1.51 40.69 21.15
N SER A 11 -0.36 40.02 21.15
CA SER A 11 0.01 39.08 20.09
C SER A 11 -0.95 37.89 20.15
N LEU A 12 -1.93 37.84 19.25
CA LEU A 12 -2.71 36.62 19.02
C LEU A 12 -1.76 35.57 18.42
N ALA A 13 -1.21 34.71 19.28
CA ALA A 13 -0.60 33.46 18.85
C ALA A 13 -1.75 32.58 18.31
N LEU A 14 -1.88 32.52 16.99
CA LEU A 14 -2.76 31.59 16.31
C LEU A 14 -2.15 30.20 16.55
N ALA A 15 -2.64 29.48 17.56
CA ALA A 15 -2.29 28.10 17.76
C ALA A 15 -2.78 27.32 16.53
N ALA A 16 -1.85 26.88 15.69
CA ALA A 16 -2.16 25.90 14.65
C ALA A 16 -2.59 24.63 15.38
N LEU A 17 -3.90 24.37 15.38
CA LEU A 17 -4.42 23.06 15.75
C LEU A 17 -3.75 22.06 14.81
N PRO A 18 -3.10 20.99 15.30
CA PRO A 18 -2.74 19.90 14.41
C PRO A 18 -4.04 19.42 13.78
N SER A 19 -4.16 19.58 12.47
CA SER A 19 -5.20 18.94 11.69
C SER A 19 -4.97 17.44 11.82
N THR A 20 -5.55 16.81 12.83
CA THR A 20 -5.72 15.36 12.86
C THR A 20 -6.68 15.04 11.74
N THR A 21 -6.15 14.79 10.54
CA THR A 21 -6.87 14.07 9.50
C THR A 21 -7.33 12.78 10.16
N ALA A 22 -8.65 12.61 10.30
CA ALA A 22 -9.21 11.36 10.79
C ALA A 22 -8.79 10.27 9.81
N VAL A 23 -7.84 9.44 10.23
CA VAL A 23 -7.39 8.31 9.43
C VAL A 23 -8.46 7.23 9.60
N SER A 24 -9.25 7.01 8.56
CA SER A 24 -10.26 5.97 8.57
C SER A 24 -9.56 4.62 8.67
N THR A 25 -9.88 3.83 9.70
CA THR A 25 -9.37 2.46 9.82
C THR A 25 -9.73 1.65 8.57
N MET A 26 -8.74 1.00 7.97
CA MET A 26 -8.87 0.15 6.81
C MET A 26 -8.76 -1.31 7.21
N THR A 27 -9.47 -2.18 6.49
CA THR A 27 -9.13 -3.61 6.48
C THR A 27 -7.86 -3.81 5.68
N ALA A 28 -6.96 -4.65 6.17
CA ALA A 28 -5.77 -5.11 5.48
C ALA A 28 -5.90 -6.62 5.26
N VAL A 29 -5.80 -7.07 4.01
CA VAL A 29 -5.88 -8.49 3.66
C VAL A 29 -4.57 -8.89 3.01
N GLU A 30 -3.82 -9.72 3.71
CA GLU A 30 -2.54 -10.31 3.26
C GLU A 30 -2.83 -11.60 2.49
N ILE A 31 -2.19 -11.79 1.33
CA ILE A 31 -2.39 -12.93 0.43
C ILE A 31 -1.11 -13.74 0.33
N PHE A 32 -1.22 -15.05 0.45
CA PHE A 32 -0.12 -16.01 0.48
C PHE A 32 -0.34 -17.14 -0.52
N ASP A 33 0.75 -17.79 -0.92
CA ASP A 33 0.79 -19.03 -1.70
C ASP A 33 0.91 -20.30 -0.83
N ASP A 34 0.91 -20.14 0.49
CA ASP A 34 0.99 -21.23 1.47
C ASP A 34 -0.13 -21.17 2.53
N ASP A 35 -0.53 -22.33 3.02
CA ASP A 35 -1.61 -22.49 4.01
C ASP A 35 -1.17 -22.17 5.45
N ALA A 36 0.11 -21.87 5.66
CA ALA A 36 0.62 -21.39 6.94
C ALA A 36 0.61 -19.86 7.04
N CYS A 37 0.35 -19.13 5.94
CA CYS A 37 0.39 -17.67 5.83
C CYS A 37 1.65 -17.12 6.50
N SER A 38 2.80 -17.67 6.10
CA SER A 38 4.06 -17.46 6.79
C SER A 38 5.07 -16.73 5.90
N GLY A 39 5.88 -15.86 6.50
CA GLY A 39 6.81 -15.03 5.75
C GLY A 39 6.13 -13.84 5.09
N ALA A 40 6.73 -13.34 4.00
CA ALA A 40 6.22 -12.15 3.31
C ALA A 40 5.09 -12.53 2.33
N PRO A 41 3.92 -11.86 2.40
CA PRO A 41 2.81 -12.15 1.50
C PRO A 41 3.15 -11.82 0.04
N LEU A 42 2.38 -12.38 -0.90
CA LEU A 42 2.40 -11.98 -2.30
C LEU A 42 1.87 -10.56 -2.48
N GLN A 43 0.76 -10.28 -1.80
CA GLN A 43 -0.02 -9.06 -1.96
C GLN A 43 -0.63 -8.67 -0.61
N VAL A 44 -0.76 -7.37 -0.34
CA VAL A 44 -1.63 -6.86 0.73
C VAL A 44 -2.63 -5.89 0.11
N VAL A 45 -3.93 -6.07 0.35
CA VAL A 45 -4.97 -5.19 -0.14
C VAL A 45 -5.60 -4.44 1.02
N PHE A 46 -5.68 -3.11 0.90
CA PHE A 46 -6.31 -2.25 1.88
C PHE A 46 -7.58 -1.64 1.32
N SER A 47 -8.65 -1.73 2.08
CA SER A 47 -9.96 -1.17 1.71
C SER A 47 -10.58 -0.42 2.88
N ALA A 48 -11.25 0.69 2.58
CA ALA A 48 -11.99 1.43 3.59
C ALA A 48 -13.13 0.55 4.12
N SER A 49 -13.20 0.36 5.43
CA SER A 49 -14.27 -0.41 6.06
C SER A 49 -14.95 0.43 7.14
N ALA A 50 -16.29 0.33 7.23
CA ALA A 50 -17.04 0.94 8.33
C ALA A 50 -16.91 0.15 9.65
N ASP A 51 -16.53 -1.14 9.55
CA ASP A 51 -16.63 -2.12 10.62
C ASP A 51 -15.31 -2.87 10.89
N CYS A 52 -14.17 -2.16 10.93
CA CYS A 52 -12.90 -2.71 11.45
C CYS A 52 -12.90 -2.93 12.98
N SER A 53 -14.08 -2.90 13.62
CA SER A 53 -14.28 -3.08 15.06
C SER A 53 -14.31 -4.55 15.47
N ARG A 54 -14.52 -5.46 14.51
CA ARG A 54 -14.24 -6.88 14.69
C ARG A 54 -12.82 -7.09 14.19
N PRO A 55 -11.91 -7.61 15.03
CA PRO A 55 -10.79 -8.36 14.46
C PRO A 55 -11.43 -9.32 13.46
N ILE A 56 -10.83 -9.54 12.30
CA ILE A 56 -11.19 -10.69 11.47
C ILE A 56 -10.80 -11.90 12.31
N ALA A 57 -11.70 -12.24 13.24
CA ALA A 57 -11.55 -13.21 14.29
C ALA A 57 -11.89 -14.56 13.68
N ASP A 58 -11.05 -14.93 12.72
CA ASP A 58 -10.74 -16.29 12.31
C ASP A 58 -9.28 -16.25 11.86
N SER A 59 -8.43 -16.11 12.87
CA SER A 59 -6.98 -16.20 12.82
C SER A 59 -6.52 -17.59 12.40
N ASN A 60 -6.80 -18.00 11.16
CA ASN A 60 -6.15 -19.11 10.48
C ASN A 60 -6.31 -18.86 8.99
N CYS A 61 -5.23 -18.39 8.37
CA CYS A 61 -4.94 -18.53 6.95
C CYS A 61 -6.04 -19.27 6.15
N SER A 62 -7.01 -18.52 5.61
CA SER A 62 -8.17 -19.12 4.94
C SER A 62 -7.90 -19.26 3.47
N LEU A 63 -8.32 -20.38 2.88
CA LEU A 63 -8.26 -20.57 1.43
C LEU A 63 -9.24 -19.61 0.75
N GLU A 64 -8.72 -18.63 0.02
CA GLU A 64 -9.52 -17.63 -0.70
C GLU A 64 -9.81 -18.06 -2.15
N ALA A 65 -8.83 -18.67 -2.82
CA ALA A 65 -8.98 -19.15 -4.19
C ALA A 65 -8.40 -20.56 -4.35
N THR A 66 -9.25 -21.58 -4.16
CA THR A 66 -8.88 -23.00 -4.22
C THR A 66 -8.12 -23.40 -5.48
N ASP A 67 -8.53 -22.89 -6.64
CA ASP A 67 -7.95 -23.27 -7.93
C ASP A 67 -6.54 -22.68 -8.13
N LEU A 68 -6.16 -21.69 -7.34
CA LEU A 68 -4.86 -21.00 -7.40
C LEU A 68 -3.98 -21.27 -6.16
N GLY A 69 -4.51 -21.96 -5.14
CA GLY A 69 -3.78 -22.18 -3.89
C GLY A 69 -3.51 -20.88 -3.11
N LEU A 70 -4.39 -19.88 -3.23
CA LEU A 70 -4.23 -18.62 -2.51
C LEU A 70 -4.90 -18.66 -1.15
N PHE A 71 -4.17 -18.21 -0.14
CA PHE A 71 -4.64 -18.09 1.22
C PHE A 71 -4.62 -16.64 1.68
N ALA A 72 -5.47 -16.28 2.64
CA ALA A 72 -5.47 -14.94 3.19
C ALA A 72 -5.52 -14.88 4.71
N SER A 73 -4.95 -13.79 5.22
CA SER A 73 -5.06 -13.35 6.60
C SER A 73 -5.60 -11.92 6.62
N GLY A 74 -6.55 -11.67 7.51
CA GLY A 74 -7.23 -10.39 7.62
C GLY A 74 -6.86 -9.64 8.90
N ASN A 75 -6.56 -8.35 8.79
CA ASN A 75 -6.25 -7.45 9.89
C ASN A 75 -6.85 -6.06 9.67
N CYS A 76 -6.60 -5.14 10.60
CA CYS A 76 -7.00 -3.74 10.53
C CYS A 76 -5.78 -2.84 10.70
N THR A 77 -5.73 -1.74 9.96
CA THR A 77 -4.71 -0.71 10.13
C THR A 77 -5.27 0.67 9.82
N ASP A 78 -4.77 1.69 10.50
CA ASP A 78 -4.90 3.09 10.08
C ASP A 78 -3.68 3.55 9.27
N ASP A 79 -2.59 2.79 9.24
CA ASP A 79 -1.38 3.10 8.48
C ASP A 79 -1.03 1.96 7.51
N PRO A 80 -1.49 2.01 6.25
CA PRO A 80 -1.15 1.01 5.24
C PRO A 80 0.34 0.91 4.95
N VAL A 81 1.10 2.02 5.07
CA VAL A 81 2.54 2.04 4.78
C VAL A 81 3.30 1.30 5.87
N ALA A 82 3.00 1.60 7.14
CA ALA A 82 3.60 0.90 8.27
C ALA A 82 3.19 -0.57 8.30
N PHE A 83 1.91 -0.89 8.03
CA PHE A 83 1.43 -2.26 7.95
C PHE A 83 2.16 -3.06 6.88
N ALA A 84 2.30 -2.51 5.66
CA ALA A 84 3.03 -3.17 4.59
C ALA A 84 4.51 -3.38 4.97
N ALA A 85 5.16 -2.40 5.59
CA ALA A 85 6.54 -2.56 6.04
C ALA A 85 6.70 -3.71 7.06
N GLU A 86 5.74 -3.89 7.96
CA GLU A 86 5.73 -5.01 8.90
C GLU A 86 5.45 -6.35 8.21
N ALA A 87 4.43 -6.41 7.36
CA ALA A 87 3.99 -7.63 6.68
C ALA A 87 5.08 -8.19 5.74
N PHE A 88 5.75 -7.33 4.96
CA PHE A 88 6.80 -7.76 4.04
C PHE A 88 8.16 -7.98 4.72
N GLY A 89 8.38 -7.38 5.90
CA GLY A 89 9.63 -7.47 6.64
C GLY A 89 10.83 -7.04 5.79
N ASP A 90 11.78 -7.97 5.58
CA ASP A 90 12.96 -7.73 4.75
C ASP A 90 12.70 -7.89 3.24
N SER A 91 11.53 -8.41 2.82
CA SER A 91 11.22 -8.59 1.41
C SER A 91 10.92 -7.26 0.74
N PRO A 92 11.43 -7.01 -0.49
CA PRO A 92 11.14 -5.76 -1.18
C PRO A 92 9.70 -5.78 -1.70
N TYR A 93 9.07 -4.62 -1.69
CA TYR A 93 7.69 -4.46 -2.14
C TYR A 93 7.44 -3.09 -2.75
N VAL A 94 6.39 -3.00 -3.56
CA VAL A 94 5.82 -1.74 -4.03
C VAL A 94 4.41 -1.59 -3.47
N LEU A 95 4.15 -0.46 -2.81
CA LEU A 95 2.82 -0.04 -2.38
C LEU A 95 2.27 0.97 -3.38
N VAL A 96 1.08 0.70 -3.88
CA VAL A 96 0.37 1.49 -4.87
C VAL A 96 -0.87 2.07 -4.21
N GLU A 97 -0.94 3.39 -4.15
CA GLU A 97 -2.14 4.12 -3.77
C GLU A 97 -2.94 4.43 -5.03
N LEU A 98 -4.21 4.02 -5.04
CA LEU A 98 -5.17 4.28 -6.10
C LEU A 98 -6.08 5.42 -5.66
N TYR A 99 -6.17 6.44 -6.48
CA TYR A 99 -7.00 7.61 -6.27
C TYR A 99 -8.08 7.70 -7.34
N ALA A 100 -9.18 8.37 -7.01
CA ALA A 100 -10.28 8.58 -7.93
C ALA A 100 -9.78 9.26 -9.22
N PRO A 101 -10.26 8.84 -10.40
CA PRO A 101 -9.94 9.50 -11.65
C PRO A 101 -10.18 11.01 -11.58
N ASP A 102 -9.33 11.78 -12.26
CA ASP A 102 -9.39 13.25 -12.32
C ASP A 102 -9.24 13.97 -10.96
N SER A 103 -8.90 13.25 -9.87
CA SER A 103 -8.68 13.87 -8.55
C SER A 103 -7.26 14.42 -8.35
N ASN A 104 -6.32 14.16 -9.26
CA ASN A 104 -4.90 14.52 -9.10
C ASN A 104 -4.28 13.99 -7.80
N CYS A 105 -4.62 12.74 -7.46
CA CYS A 105 -4.20 12.08 -6.22
C CYS A 105 -4.66 12.81 -4.94
N GLU A 106 -5.88 13.31 -4.93
CA GLU A 106 -6.50 13.95 -3.75
C GLU A 106 -7.53 13.04 -3.05
N THR A 107 -8.23 12.18 -3.78
CA THR A 107 -9.28 11.30 -3.23
C THR A 107 -8.83 9.84 -3.28
N LEU A 108 -8.35 9.30 -2.16
CA LEU A 108 -7.90 7.91 -2.07
C LEU A 108 -9.09 6.93 -2.20
N GLU A 109 -8.98 5.96 -3.11
CA GLU A 109 -9.99 4.91 -3.34
C GLU A 109 -9.53 3.53 -2.83
N GLY A 110 -8.22 3.28 -2.84
CA GLY A 110 -7.67 2.02 -2.35
C GLY A 110 -6.16 2.04 -2.26
N VAL A 111 -5.61 1.06 -1.56
CA VAL A 111 -4.17 0.84 -1.48
C VAL A 111 -3.91 -0.65 -1.67
N ALA A 112 -2.86 -0.99 -2.41
CA ALA A 112 -2.39 -2.37 -2.52
C ALA A 112 -0.87 -2.40 -2.48
N ALA A 113 -0.29 -3.39 -1.83
CA ALA A 113 1.14 -3.64 -1.83
C ALA A 113 1.43 -4.99 -2.49
N TYR A 114 2.54 -5.08 -3.22
CA TYR A 114 2.91 -6.23 -4.04
C TYR A 114 4.37 -6.59 -3.79
N ARG A 115 4.63 -7.88 -3.58
CA ARG A 115 6.00 -8.41 -3.44
C ARG A 115 6.79 -8.18 -4.72
N VAL A 116 8.08 -7.89 -4.56
CA VAL A 116 9.01 -7.71 -5.66
C VAL A 116 10.00 -8.88 -5.65
N ASP A 117 9.74 -9.91 -6.43
CA ASP A 117 10.56 -11.12 -6.51
C ASP A 117 10.82 -11.57 -7.96
N SER A 118 10.36 -10.79 -8.94
CA SER A 118 10.41 -11.07 -10.38
C SER A 118 9.58 -12.28 -10.84
N GLU A 119 8.80 -12.88 -9.94
CA GLU A 119 7.88 -13.97 -10.27
C GLU A 119 6.50 -13.43 -10.67
N CYS A 120 5.72 -14.28 -11.35
CA CYS A 120 4.35 -13.97 -11.70
C CYS A 120 3.41 -14.50 -10.63
N HIS A 121 2.58 -13.61 -10.08
CA HIS A 121 1.65 -13.96 -9.02
C HIS A 121 0.22 -13.59 -9.43
N PRO A 122 -0.77 -14.48 -9.20
CA PRO A 122 -2.17 -14.08 -9.34
C PRO A 122 -2.53 -13.04 -8.27
N THR A 123 -3.41 -12.11 -8.63
CA THR A 123 -4.02 -11.19 -7.66
C THR A 123 -5.13 -11.88 -6.88
N VAL A 124 -5.53 -11.28 -5.75
CA VAL A 124 -6.63 -11.80 -4.90
C VAL A 124 -7.94 -12.04 -5.66
N ASP A 125 -8.22 -11.28 -6.73
CA ASP A 125 -9.43 -11.46 -7.54
C ASP A 125 -9.41 -12.71 -8.43
N ALA A 126 -8.29 -13.44 -8.47
CA ALA A 126 -8.04 -14.63 -9.27
C ALA A 126 -8.29 -14.45 -10.78
N GLY A 127 -8.47 -13.21 -11.27
CA GLY A 127 -8.72 -12.89 -12.67
C GLY A 127 -7.53 -12.22 -13.34
N THR A 128 -6.69 -11.55 -12.56
CA THR A 128 -5.49 -10.86 -13.04
C THR A 128 -4.23 -11.44 -12.39
N SER A 129 -3.06 -11.01 -12.88
CA SER A 129 -1.77 -11.33 -12.30
C SER A 129 -0.85 -10.13 -12.34
N PHE A 130 0.14 -10.12 -11.46
CA PHE A 130 1.16 -9.09 -11.40
C PHE A 130 2.56 -9.71 -11.45
N GLN A 131 3.51 -8.90 -11.91
CA GLN A 131 4.93 -9.18 -11.80
C GLN A 131 5.64 -7.87 -11.46
N ALA A 132 6.44 -7.90 -10.41
CA ALA A 132 7.28 -6.77 -10.02
C ALA A 132 8.75 -7.22 -10.04
N ASN A 133 9.53 -6.62 -10.93
CA ASN A 133 10.93 -6.95 -11.15
C ASN A 133 11.81 -5.86 -10.57
N TRP A 134 12.80 -6.25 -9.75
CA TRP A 134 13.88 -5.38 -9.33
C TRP A 134 15.14 -5.72 -10.11
N ASP A 135 15.17 -5.32 -11.38
CA ASP A 135 16.37 -5.42 -12.22
C ASP A 135 17.13 -4.09 -12.13
N ASP A 136 18.47 -4.15 -12.06
CA ASP A 136 19.36 -2.98 -11.90
C ASP A 136 19.22 -1.99 -13.07
N ASP A 137 18.82 -2.48 -14.25
CA ASP A 137 18.71 -1.66 -15.46
C ASP A 137 17.31 -1.07 -15.70
N ALA A 138 16.24 -1.75 -15.24
CA ALA A 138 14.86 -1.34 -15.50
C ALA A 138 13.89 -2.03 -14.52
N PRO A 139 13.79 -1.56 -13.26
CA PRO A 139 12.87 -2.16 -12.32
C PRO A 139 11.44 -1.79 -12.75
N THR A 140 10.54 -2.76 -12.82
CA THR A 140 9.19 -2.57 -13.39
C THR A 140 8.14 -3.26 -12.57
N PHE A 141 6.94 -2.69 -12.51
CA PHE A 141 5.72 -3.39 -12.15
C PHE A 141 4.83 -3.54 -13.37
N LYS A 142 4.17 -4.69 -13.47
CA LYS A 142 3.24 -5.03 -14.54
C LYS A 142 1.99 -5.68 -13.96
N LEU A 143 0.82 -5.28 -14.46
CA LEU A 143 -0.46 -5.95 -14.22
C LEU A 143 -0.98 -6.52 -15.54
N PHE A 144 -1.44 -7.76 -15.52
CA PHE A 144 -1.88 -8.53 -16.67
C PHE A 144 -3.36 -8.90 -16.55
N ALA A 145 -4.07 -8.98 -17.66
CA ALA A 145 -5.49 -9.36 -17.68
C ALA A 145 -5.72 -10.89 -17.69
N ASP A 146 -4.67 -11.66 -17.45
CA ASP A 146 -4.69 -13.11 -17.31
C ASP A 146 -3.98 -13.51 -16.01
N GLN A 147 -4.08 -14.78 -15.62
CA GLN A 147 -3.53 -15.31 -14.37
C GLN A 147 -2.05 -15.73 -14.46
N ALA A 148 -1.45 -15.70 -15.64
CA ALA A 148 -0.13 -16.32 -15.91
C ALA A 148 0.88 -15.33 -16.51
N CYS A 149 0.66 -14.02 -16.37
CA CYS A 149 1.48 -12.96 -16.93
C CYS A 149 1.83 -13.16 -18.42
N SER A 150 0.90 -13.75 -19.18
CA SER A 150 1.14 -14.20 -20.56
C SER A 150 0.61 -13.21 -21.61
N SER A 151 -0.36 -12.38 -21.23
CA SER A 151 -0.89 -11.30 -22.04
C SER A 151 0.07 -10.10 -22.07
N THR A 152 -0.29 -9.09 -22.87
CA THR A 152 0.36 -7.78 -22.76
C THR A 152 -0.10 -7.12 -21.46
N PRO A 153 0.80 -6.50 -20.67
CA PRO A 153 0.41 -5.78 -19.47
C PRO A 153 -0.65 -4.74 -19.79
N VAL A 154 -1.77 -4.76 -19.06
CA VAL A 154 -2.78 -3.70 -19.13
C VAL A 154 -2.35 -2.44 -18.40
N PHE A 155 -1.40 -2.60 -17.47
CA PHE A 155 -0.77 -1.51 -16.75
C PHE A 155 0.70 -1.83 -16.50
N GLN A 156 1.58 -0.84 -16.70
CA GLN A 156 3.02 -0.97 -16.49
C GLN A 156 3.62 0.38 -16.08
N PHE A 157 4.53 0.37 -15.12
CA PHE A 157 5.36 1.51 -14.74
C PHE A 157 6.76 1.05 -14.33
N GLU A 158 7.71 1.97 -14.40
CA GLU A 158 9.07 1.77 -13.85
C GLU A 158 9.03 1.99 -12.34
N LEU A 159 9.76 1.20 -11.56
CA LEU A 159 9.84 1.33 -10.09
C LEU A 159 10.87 2.39 -9.65
N ALA A 160 11.63 2.97 -10.59
CA ALA A 160 12.49 4.12 -10.37
C ALA A 160 11.67 5.42 -10.28
N VAL A 161 10.66 5.44 -9.40
CA VAL A 161 9.64 6.49 -9.30
C VAL A 161 9.83 7.35 -8.06
N ASP A 162 9.65 8.67 -8.19
CA ASP A 162 9.50 9.56 -7.04
C ASP A 162 8.13 9.29 -6.40
N SER A 163 8.12 8.86 -5.14
CA SER A 163 6.90 8.50 -4.41
C SER A 163 5.95 9.67 -4.19
N ARG A 164 6.38 10.90 -4.48
CA ARG A 164 5.58 12.12 -4.41
C ARG A 164 4.86 12.44 -5.72
N GLU A 165 5.23 11.79 -6.81
CA GLU A 165 4.65 12.03 -8.13
C GLU A 165 3.29 11.33 -8.27
N CYS A 166 2.32 12.05 -8.82
CA CYS A 166 0.98 11.54 -9.11
C CYS A 166 0.94 11.05 -10.56
N TYR A 167 1.11 9.75 -10.75
CA TYR A 167 1.15 9.12 -12.07
C TYR A 167 -0.26 9.03 -12.66
N GLY A 168 -0.42 9.50 -13.89
CA GLY A 168 -1.70 9.48 -14.59
C GLY A 168 -2.84 10.27 -13.90
N GLY A 169 -2.52 11.11 -12.91
CA GLY A 169 -3.52 11.85 -12.13
C GLY A 169 -4.26 11.01 -11.07
N SER A 170 -3.94 9.73 -10.92
CA SER A 170 -4.71 8.80 -10.08
C SER A 170 -3.88 7.79 -9.30
N MET A 171 -2.54 7.81 -9.36
CA MET A 171 -1.70 6.82 -8.68
C MET A 171 -0.48 7.43 -8.00
N ARG A 172 -0.16 6.93 -6.81
CA ARG A 172 1.14 7.12 -6.16
C ARG A 172 1.76 5.79 -5.80
N LEU A 173 3.09 5.76 -5.77
CA LEU A 173 3.86 4.54 -5.62
C LEU A 173 4.94 4.71 -4.56
N HIS A 174 5.00 3.79 -3.62
CA HIS A 174 5.97 3.76 -2.55
C HIS A 174 6.76 2.47 -2.67
N VAL A 175 8.03 2.62 -2.99
CA VAL A 175 8.92 1.49 -3.22
C VAL A 175 9.78 1.30 -1.98
N ASN A 176 9.71 0.10 -1.40
CA ASN A 176 10.58 -0.29 -0.30
C ASN A 176 11.54 -1.37 -0.80
N ALA A 177 12.80 -0.95 -0.95
CA ALA A 177 13.86 -1.76 -1.54
C ALA A 177 14.84 -2.29 -0.47
N ASN A 178 14.42 -2.41 0.80
CA ASN A 178 15.31 -2.68 1.95
C ASN A 178 16.19 -3.95 1.83
N SER A 179 16.03 -4.79 0.80
CA SER A 179 16.91 -5.91 0.47
C SER A 179 17.52 -5.87 -0.95
N ALA A 180 17.17 -4.93 -1.82
CA ALA A 180 17.79 -4.82 -3.15
C ALA A 180 19.23 -4.27 -3.11
N SER A 181 19.66 -3.74 -1.96
CA SER A 181 20.97 -3.12 -1.78
C SER A 181 22.05 -4.07 -1.22
N ALA A 182 21.80 -5.37 -1.12
CA ALA A 182 22.70 -6.32 -0.47
C ALA A 182 23.76 -6.97 -1.39
N THR A 183 24.03 -6.41 -2.57
CA THR A 183 25.15 -6.84 -3.43
C THR A 183 25.89 -5.62 -3.97
N GLY A 184 26.86 -5.11 -3.20
CA GLY A 184 27.74 -4.05 -3.70
C GLY A 184 28.62 -3.37 -2.65
N ASP A 185 29.45 -4.13 -1.92
CA ASP A 185 30.77 -3.67 -1.45
C ASP A 185 31.68 -4.88 -1.12
#